data_AF-A0A9D4DV77-F1
#
_entry.id   AF-A0A9D4DV77-F1
#
_cell.length_a   1.000
_cell.length_b   1.000
_cell.length_c   1.000
_cell.angle_alpha   90.00
_cell.angle_beta   90.00
_cell.angle_gamma   90.00
#
_symmetry.space_group_name_H-M   'P 1'
#
loop_
_entity.id
_entity.type
_entity.pdbx_description
1 polymer ?
#
loop_
_entity_poly.entity_id
_entity_poly.type
_entity_poly.pdbx_seq_one_letter_code
_entity_poly.pdbx_strand_id
1 'polypeptide(L)' 'MQVKKTHAYFYQAQMQMAICKTDTCEFVIWSPKGMIVETIKRDIELYVEVIPKLLAFHNNILMPEYLEMRVSRRLMPTEL' A
#
# COMPACT_ATOMS: atom_id res chain seq x y z
N MET A 1 4.93 -20.97 8.51
CA MET A 1 4.81 -20.27 7.21
C MET A 1 5.12 -18.81 7.48
N GLN A 2 5.98 -18.17 6.69
CA GLN A 2 6.33 -16.76 6.83
C GLN A 2 5.95 -16.00 5.56
N VAL A 3 5.44 -14.78 5.70
CA VAL A 3 5.17 -13.88 4.58
C VAL A 3 6.50 -13.54 3.92
N LYS A 4 6.62 -13.90 2.63
CA LYS A 4 7.83 -13.56 1.85
C LYS A 4 7.96 -12.05 1.76
N LYS A 5 9.12 -11.52 2.12
CA LYS A 5 9.42 -10.08 2.01
C LYS A 5 9.28 -9.53 0.59
N THR A 6 9.44 -10.39 -0.42
CA THR A 6 9.27 -10.06 -1.83
C THR A 6 7.82 -10.05 -2.31
N HIS A 7 6.86 -10.45 -1.46
CA HIS A 7 5.46 -10.53 -1.83
C HIS A 7 4.72 -9.20 -1.62
N ALA A 8 3.74 -8.90 -2.48
CA ALA A 8 2.96 -7.66 -2.42
C ALA A 8 2.29 -7.42 -1.05
N TYR A 9 1.81 -8.48 -0.39
CA TYR A 9 1.23 -8.39 0.97
C TYR A 9 2.22 -7.85 2.01
N PHE A 10 3.51 -8.16 1.89
CA PHE A 10 4.52 -7.60 2.79
C PHE A 10 4.63 -6.10 2.60
N TYR A 11 4.72 -5.64 1.35
CA TYR A 11 4.75 -4.21 1.04
C TYR A 11 3.51 -3.47 1.54
N GLN A 12 2.31 -4.06 1.40
CA GLN A 12 1.07 -3.47 1.92
C GLN A 12 1.13 -3.27 3.44
N ALA A 13 1.51 -4.30 4.19
CA ALA A 13 1.65 -4.22 5.64
C ALA A 13 2.70 -3.18 6.06
N GLN A 14 3.85 -3.15 5.38
CA GLN A 14 4.92 -2.19 5.66
C GLN A 14 4.48 -0.74 5.44
N MET A 15 3.79 -0.46 4.33
CA MET A 15 3.30 0.89 4.05
C MET A 15 2.20 1.32 5.05
N GLN A 16 1.30 0.41 5.42
CA GLN A 16 0.28 0.68 6.44
C GLN A 16 0.91 1.00 7.79
N MET A 17 1.88 0.21 8.25
CA MET A 17 2.61 0.48 9.49
C MET A 17 3.34 1.83 9.44
N ALA A 18 3.93 2.19 8.30
CA ALA A 18 4.63 3.45 8.15
C ALA A 18 3.70 4.67 8.22
N ILE A 19 2.50 4.58 7.61
CA ILE A 19 1.47 5.63 7.66
C ILE A 19 0.87 5.75 9.07
N CYS A 20 0.48 4.61 9.66
CA CYS A 20 -0.13 4.55 10.98
C CYS A 20 0.86 4.77 12.13
N LYS A 21 2.16 4.83 11.83
CA LYS A 21 3.26 4.93 12.81
C LYS A 21 3.22 3.82 13.85
N THR A 22 2.99 2.58 13.41
CA THR A 22 3.05 1.38 14.26
C THR A 22 4.31 0.58 13.97
N ASP A 23 4.83 -0.11 14.99
CA ASP A 23 6.08 -0.88 14.87
C ASP A 23 5.84 -2.34 14.46
N THR A 24 4.62 -2.83 14.63
CA THR A 24 4.23 -4.21 14.33
C THR A 24 2.84 -4.27 13.70
N CYS A 25 2.62 -5.32 12.91
CA CYS A 25 1.33 -5.69 12.32
C CYS A 25 1.12 -7.20 12.49
N GLU A 26 -0.02 -7.59 13.04
CA GLU A 26 -0.43 -8.99 13.07
C GLU A 26 -1.08 -9.36 11.73
N PHE A 27 -0.38 -10.18 10.95
CA PHE A 27 -0.84 -10.66 9.65
C PHE A 27 -1.56 -11.99 9.82
N VAL A 28 -2.89 -11.96 9.71
CA VAL A 28 -3.76 -13.11 9.91
C VAL A 28 -4.12 -13.74 8.56
N ILE A 29 -3.76 -15.02 8.39
CA ILE A 29 -4.19 -15.85 7.27
C ILE A 29 -5.22 -16.84 7.80
N TRP A 30 -6.46 -16.71 7.33
CA TRP A 30 -7.56 -17.55 7.79
C TRP A 30 -8.12 -18.42 6.65
N SER A 31 -8.53 -19.63 7.02
CA SER A 31 -9.32 -20.54 6.19
C SER A 31 -10.27 -21.35 7.07
N PRO A 32 -11.30 -22.00 6.50
CA PRO A 32 -12.16 -22.92 7.27
C PRO A 32 -11.39 -24.08 7.95
N LYS A 33 -10.17 -24.40 7.49
CA LYS A 33 -9.33 -25.47 8.03
C LYS A 33 -8.39 -25.00 9.16
N GLY A 34 -8.34 -23.69 9.43
CA GLY A 34 -7.47 -23.14 10.45
C GLY A 34 -7.00 -21.72 10.15
N MET A 35 -6.26 -21.17 11.11
CA MET A 35 -5.78 -19.80 11.11
C MET A 35 -4.28 -19.77 11.44
N ILE A 36 -3.54 -18.90 10.78
CA ILE A 36 -2.13 -18.62 11.02
C ILE A 36 -2.01 -17.13 11.29
N VAL A 37 -1.31 -16.75 12.35
CA VAL A 37 -1.00 -15.35 12.66
C VAL A 37 0.50 -15.19 12.64
N GLU A 38 0.98 -14.16 11.94
CA GLU A 38 2.38 -13.81 11.87
C GLU A 38 2.58 -12.34 12.24
N THR A 39 3.48 -12.04 13.18
CA THR A 39 3.83 -10.66 13.51
C THR A 39 4.89 -10.15 12.55
N ILE A 40 4.51 -9.18 11.72
CA ILE A 40 5.42 -8.44 10.85
C ILE A 40 5.94 -7.23 11.61
N LYS A 41 7.26 -7.05 11.63
CA LYS A 41 7.91 -5.84 12.17
C LYS A 41 8.09 -4.80 11.08
N ARG A 42 7.96 -3.53 11.43
CA ARG A 42 8.24 -2.40 10.55
C ARG A 42 9.68 -2.44 10.05
N ASP A 43 9.84 -2.18 8.77
CA ASP A 43 11.10 -2.08 8.03
C ASP A 43 11.25 -0.62 7.57
N ILE A 44 12.08 0.14 8.28
CA ILE A 44 12.23 1.59 8.07
C ILE A 44 13.03 1.85 6.80
N GLU A 45 14.01 1.00 6.52
CA GLU A 45 14.85 1.04 5.34
C GLU A 45 14.01 0.89 4.07
N LEU A 46 13.07 -0.07 4.07
CA LEU A 46 12.12 -0.24 2.97
C LEU A 46 11.26 1.01 2.74
N TYR A 47 10.78 1.63 3.81
CA TYR A 47 10.00 2.87 3.70
C TYR A 47 10.82 4.01 3.07
N VAL A 48 12.06 4.22 3.54
CA VAL A 48 12.96 5.25 3.01
C VAL A 48 13.27 4.99 1.53
N GLU A 49 13.40 3.72 1.12
CA GLU A 49 13.64 3.36 -0.27
C GLU A 49 12.42 3.59 -1.19
N VAL A 50 11.22 3.27 -0.70
CA VAL A 50 9.99 3.25 -1.50
C VAL A 50 9.36 4.65 -1.65
N ILE A 51 9.45 5.50 -0.62
CA ILE A 51 8.77 6.80 -0.59
C ILE A 51 9.13 7.73 -1.74
N PRO A 52 10.42 7.91 -2.12
CA PRO A 52 10.77 8.76 -3.27
C PRO A 52 10.12 8.28 -4.56
N LYS A 53 10.02 6.95 -4.76
CA LYS A 53 9.40 6.35 -5.96
C LYS A 53 7.89 6.62 -5.96
N LEU A 54 7.23 6.48 -4.81
CA LEU A 54 5.80 6.77 -4.67
C LEU A 54 5.48 8.26 -4.86
N LEU A 55 6.31 9.16 -4.34
CA LEU A 55 6.16 10.60 -4.54
C LEU A 55 6.35 10.99 -6.00
N ALA A 56 7.34 10.42 -6.69
CA ALA A 56 7.52 10.63 -8.12
C ALA A 56 6.33 10.11 -8.93
N PHE A 57 5.80 8.93 -8.60
CA PHE A 57 4.60 8.39 -9.22
C PHE A 57 3.37 9.27 -8.96
N HIS A 58 3.19 9.74 -7.73
CA HIS A 58 2.11 10.65 -7.35
C HIS A 58 2.18 11.94 -8.16
N ASN A 59 3.33 12.62 -8.17
CA ASN A 59 3.47 13.94 -8.78
C ASN A 59 3.43 13.90 -10.31
N ASN A 60 4.00 12.87 -10.93
CA ASN A 60 4.16 12.82 -12.39
C ASN A 60 3.03 12.07 -13.09
N ILE A 61 2.32 11.18 -12.39
CA ILE A 61 1.28 10.32 -12.98
C ILE A 61 -0.08 10.60 -12.36
N LEU A 62 -0.23 10.45 -11.05
CA LEU A 62 -1.54 10.58 -10.40
C LEU A 62 -2.05 12.02 -10.41
N MET A 63 -1.22 13.00 -10.07
CA MET A 63 -1.60 14.41 -10.01
C MET A 63 -2.10 14.97 -11.34
N PRO A 64 -1.39 14.78 -12.47
CA PRO A 64 -1.91 15.18 -13.78
C PRO A 64 -3.19 14.43 -14.14
N GLU A 65 -3.29 13.15 -13.79
CA GLU A 65 -4.52 12.42 -14.02
C GLU A 65 -5.67 13.06 -13.23
N TYR A 66 -5.54 13.30 -11.92
CA TYR A 66 -6.57 13.91 -11.09
C TYR A 66 -7.05 15.28 -11.58
N LEU A 67 -6.14 16.15 -11.98
CA LEU A 67 -6.45 17.53 -12.36
C LEU A 67 -6.79 17.70 -13.83
N GLU A 68 -6.03 17.05 -14.72
CA GLU A 68 -6.16 17.24 -16.16
C GLU A 68 -7.08 16.19 -16.82
N MET A 69 -7.40 15.09 -16.11
CA MET A 69 -8.28 14.01 -16.61
C MET A 69 -7.86 13.50 -17.99
N ARG A 70 -6.55 13.29 -18.19
CA ARG A 70 -5.97 12.85 -19.47
C ARG A 70 -6.57 11.53 -19.96
N VAL A 71 -6.98 10.67 -19.03
CA VAL A 71 -7.73 9.45 -19.32
C VAL A 71 -9.22 9.68 -19.09
N SER A 72 -10.05 9.36 -20.09
CA SER A 72 -11.51 9.43 -19.93
C SER A 72 -11.96 8.46 -18.83
N ARG A 73 -12.52 9.01 -17.75
CA ARG A 73 -12.98 8.25 -16.58
C ARG A 73 -14.41 7.71 -16.73
N ARG A 74 -15.09 7.98 -17.85
CA ARG A 74 -16.53 7.72 -18.05
C ARG A 74 -17.36 8.18 -16.84
N LEU A 75 -17.01 9.33 -16.25
CA LEU A 75 -17.76 9.88 -15.13
C LEU A 75 -19.04 10.53 -15.66
N MET A 76 -20.15 10.31 -14.96
CA MET A 76 -21.36 11.09 -15.21
C MET A 76 -21.13 12.53 -14.74
N PRO A 77 -21.69 13.54 -15.42
CA PRO A 77 -21.69 14.91 -14.93
C PRO A 77 -22.24 14.94 -13.52
N THR A 78 -21.54 15.59 -12.60
CA THR A 78 -22.07 15.88 -11.27
C THR A 78 -23.05 17.02 -11.44
N GLU A 79 -24.33 16.79 -11.10
CA GLU A 79 -25.30 17.87 -11.03
C GLU A 79 -24.87 18.81 -9.89
N LEU A 80 -24.62 20.07 -10.22
CA LEU A 80 -24.30 21.15 -9.29
C LEU A 80 -25.56 21.91 -8.89
#